data_AF-A0A254SLN8-F1
#
_entry.id   AF-A0A254SLN8-F1
#
_cell.length_a   1.000
_cell.length_b   1.000
_cell.length_c   1.000
_cell.angle_alpha   90.00
_cell.angle_beta   90.00
_cell.angle_gamma   90.00
#
_symmetry.space_group_name_H-M   'P 1'
#
loop_
_entity.id
_entity.type
_entity.pdbx_description
1 polymer ?
#
loop_
_entity_poly.entity_id
_entity_poly.type
_entity_poly.pdbx_seq_one_letter_code
_entity_poly.pdbx_strand_id
1 'polypeptide(L)'
;MNLIPFASKASNESYANKRAEMYFNLAKAVRNGLYIEDPALIEELTNTRFMLDKNDKYILKPKAELKLILNRSPDTADALALTFCEEDRMFEKRINKKQIRQYVRSVLGDPDD
;
A
#
# COMPACT_ATOMS: atom_id res chain seq x y z
N MET A 1 -2.62 18.11 16.03
CA MET A 1 -2.12 17.40 14.84
C MET A 1 -1.08 16.41 15.33
N ASN A 2 -1.39 15.11 15.33
CA ASN A 2 -0.42 14.11 15.75
C ASN A 2 0.60 13.92 14.62
N LEU A 3 1.84 14.28 14.88
CA LEU A 3 2.94 14.02 13.96
C LEU A 3 3.14 12.50 13.86
N ILE A 4 3.26 11.98 12.64
CA ILE A 4 3.56 10.57 12.38
C ILE A 4 5.07 10.45 12.15
N PRO A 5 5.86 9.90 13.10
CA PRO A 5 7.28 9.67 12.88
C PRO A 5 7.43 8.47 11.94
N PHE A 6 8.10 8.65 10.80
CA PHE A 6 8.29 7.58 9.81
C PHE A 6 8.94 6.30 10.38
N ALA A 7 9.83 6.45 11.37
CA ALA A 7 10.52 5.34 12.05
C ALA A 7 9.73 4.74 13.22
N SER A 8 8.54 5.25 13.53
CA SER A 8 7.71 4.72 14.61
C SER A 8 7.23 3.29 14.32
N LYS A 9 6.76 2.61 15.37
CA LYS A 9 6.24 1.24 15.29
C LYS A 9 5.02 1.19 14.34
N ALA A 10 5.00 0.21 13.44
CA ALA A 10 3.84 -0.07 12.59
C ALA A 10 2.68 -0.67 13.40
N SER A 11 1.46 -0.54 12.89
CA SER A 11 0.29 -1.18 13.51
C SER A 11 0.31 -2.69 13.30
N ASN A 12 0.73 -3.15 12.11
CA ASN A 12 0.91 -4.56 11.79
C ASN A 12 2.38 -5.01 11.97
N GLU A 13 2.60 -6.17 12.60
CA GLU A 13 3.93 -6.70 12.92
C GLU A 13 4.77 -7.13 11.70
N SER A 14 4.13 -7.36 10.55
CA SER A 14 4.81 -7.67 9.29
C SER A 14 5.63 -6.50 8.73
N TYR A 15 5.42 -5.27 9.21
CA TYR A 15 6.15 -4.08 8.78
C TYR A 15 7.16 -3.64 9.84
N ALA A 16 8.38 -3.32 9.42
CA ALA A 16 9.44 -2.90 10.33
C ALA A 16 9.16 -1.53 10.98
N ASN A 17 8.46 -0.64 10.27
CA ASN A 17 8.11 0.70 10.74
C ASN A 17 6.87 1.25 10.02
N LYS A 18 6.36 2.38 10.53
CA LYS A 18 5.16 3.04 9.99
C LYS A 18 5.34 3.48 8.54
N ARG A 19 6.56 3.85 8.12
CA ARG A 19 6.86 4.17 6.71
C ARG A 19 6.59 3.00 5.78
N ALA A 20 7.03 1.80 6.14
CA ALA A 20 6.78 0.60 5.33
C ALA A 20 5.28 0.29 5.24
N GLU A 21 4.55 0.41 6.35
CA GLU A 21 3.10 0.21 6.38
C GLU A 21 2.35 1.21 5.48
N MET A 22 2.68 2.50 5.58
CA MET A 22 2.11 3.57 4.74
C MET A 22 2.26 3.29 3.24
N TYR A 23 3.47 2.92 2.81
CA TYR A 23 3.72 2.60 1.41
C TYR A 23 3.03 1.31 0.97
N PHE A 24 2.84 0.35 1.87
CA PHE A 24 2.12 -0.87 1.53
C PHE A 24 0.63 -0.57 1.29
N ASN A 25 0.04 0.30 2.11
CA ASN A 25 -1.32 0.78 1.92
C ASN A 25 -1.47 1.59 0.63
N LEU A 26 -0.54 2.50 0.33
CA LEU A 26 -0.48 3.20 -0.95
C LEU A 26 -0.38 2.22 -2.13
N ALA A 27 0.46 1.19 -2.03
CA ALA A 27 0.57 0.17 -3.08
C ALA A 27 -0.70 -0.67 -3.25
N LYS A 28 -1.49 -0.89 -2.18
CA LYS A 28 -2.84 -1.49 -2.28
C LYS A 28 -3.79 -0.53 -3.01
N ALA A 29 -3.77 0.77 -2.68
CA ALA A 29 -4.62 1.77 -3.32
C ALA A 29 -4.35 1.87 -4.83
N VAL A 30 -3.09 1.88 -5.25
CA VAL A 30 -2.70 1.85 -6.69
C VAL A 30 -3.25 0.59 -7.37
N ARG A 31 -3.12 -0.59 -6.74
CA ARG A 31 -3.71 -1.84 -7.26
C ARG A 31 -5.24 -1.81 -7.33
N ASN A 32 -5.89 -0.98 -6.51
CA ASN A 32 -7.34 -0.81 -6.48
C ASN A 32 -7.84 0.36 -7.37
N GLY A 33 -6.96 1.01 -8.13
CA GLY A 33 -7.34 2.02 -9.12
C GLY A 33 -6.99 3.46 -8.75
N LEU A 34 -6.15 3.71 -7.72
CA LEU A 34 -5.57 5.04 -7.53
C LEU A 34 -4.73 5.40 -8.76
N TYR A 35 -5.13 6.45 -9.46
CA TYR A 35 -4.44 6.98 -10.63
C TYR A 35 -3.47 8.11 -10.23
N ILE A 36 -2.30 8.12 -10.87
CA ILE A 36 -1.24 9.11 -10.64
C ILE A 36 -0.78 9.56 -12.02
N GLU A 37 -0.79 10.87 -12.26
CA GLU A 37 -0.40 11.47 -13.54
C GLU A 37 0.99 12.12 -13.53
N ASP A 38 1.46 12.57 -12.36
CA ASP A 38 2.74 13.26 -12.22
C ASP A 38 3.92 12.31 -12.49
N PRO A 39 4.70 12.51 -13.57
CA PRO A 39 5.83 11.64 -13.92
C PRO A 39 6.92 11.62 -12.84
N ALA A 40 7.17 12.75 -12.16
CA ALA A 40 8.20 12.84 -11.13
C ALA A 40 7.81 12.02 -9.89
N LEU A 41 6.53 12.04 -9.53
CA LEU A 41 5.98 11.20 -8.47
C LEU A 41 6.00 9.72 -8.85
N ILE A 42 5.63 9.39 -10.09
CA ILE A 42 5.74 8.01 -10.61
C ILE A 42 7.18 7.52 -10.51
N GLU A 43 8.17 8.33 -10.87
CA GLU A 43 9.59 7.98 -10.75
C GLU A 43 10.01 7.72 -9.28
N GLU A 44 9.58 8.56 -8.33
CA GLU A 44 9.85 8.35 -6.89
C GLU A 44 9.25 7.02 -6.38
N LEU A 45 7.98 6.76 -6.73
CA LEU A 45 7.26 5.56 -6.31
C LEU A 45 7.84 4.30 -6.96
N THR A 46 8.19 4.38 -8.24
CA THR A 46 8.77 3.28 -8.99
C THR A 46 10.24 3.02 -8.67
N ASN A 47 10.95 3.90 -7.95
CA ASN A 47 12.27 3.57 -7.40
C ASN A 47 12.21 3.10 -5.94
N THR A 48 11.12 3.40 -5.23
CA THR A 48 10.89 2.92 -3.87
C THR A 48 10.58 1.41 -3.88
N ARG A 49 11.35 0.62 -3.13
CA ARG A 49 11.26 -0.84 -3.09
C ARG A 49 11.18 -1.36 -1.66
N PHE A 50 10.43 -2.44 -1.48
CA PHE A 50 10.42 -3.22 -0.25
C PHE A 50 11.62 -4.17 -0.22
N MET A 51 12.13 -4.39 0.99
CA MET A 51 13.14 -5.38 1.35
C MET A 51 12.66 -6.11 2.61
N LEU A 52 13.34 -7.18 2.99
CA LEU A 52 13.19 -7.79 4.31
C LEU A 52 14.33 -7.32 5.23
N ASP A 53 13.99 -6.95 6.45
CA ASP A 53 14.97 -6.68 7.49
C ASP A 53 15.49 -7.99 8.11
N LYS A 54 16.38 -7.87 9.10
CA LYS A 54 16.97 -9.02 9.82
C LYS A 54 15.96 -9.87 10.62
N ASN A 55 14.72 -9.40 10.77
CA ASN A 55 13.66 -10.10 11.50
C ASN A 55 12.52 -10.52 10.55
N ASP A 56 12.80 -10.62 9.25
CA ASP A 56 11.84 -10.97 8.19
C ASP A 56 10.63 -10.02 8.10
N LYS A 57 10.81 -8.74 8.48
CA LYS A 57 9.78 -7.71 8.34
C LYS A 57 10.03 -6.86 7.10
N TYR A 58 8.94 -6.46 6.45
CA TYR A 58 9.01 -5.55 5.32
C TYR A 58 9.52 -4.17 5.74
N ILE A 59 10.55 -3.70 5.06
CA ILE A 59 11.12 -2.36 5.22
C ILE A 59 11.33 -1.73 3.84
N LEU A 60 11.23 -0.41 3.74
CA LEU A 60 11.59 0.28 2.49
C LEU A 60 13.08 0.48 2.37
N LYS A 61 13.54 0.54 1.11
CA LYS A 61 14.87 1.01 0.75
C LYS A 61 15.18 2.35 1.46
N PRO A 62 16.40 2.52 2.03
CA PRO A 62 16.79 3.75 2.69
C PRO A 62 16.69 4.96 1.77
N LYS A 63 16.25 6.10 2.33
CA LYS A 63 16.10 7.36 1.59
C LYS A 63 17.41 7.84 0.98
N ALA A 64 18.54 7.58 1.63
CA ALA A 64 19.87 7.93 1.11
C ALA A 64 20.15 7.24 -0.23
N GLU A 65 19.79 5.96 -0.38
CA GLU A 65 19.96 5.24 -1.64
C GLU A 65 19.01 5.71 -2.73
N LEU A 66 17.77 6.06 -2.37
CA LEU A 66 16.83 6.66 -3.32
C LEU A 66 17.34 8.02 -3.83
N LYS A 67 17.95 8.83 -2.96
CA LYS A 67 18.58 10.10 -3.36
C LYS A 67 19.72 9.90 -4.36
N LEU A 68 20.51 8.83 -4.21
CA LEU A 68 21.58 8.51 -5.16
C LEU A 68 21.03 8.14 -6.54
N ILE A 69 19.87 7.46 -6.61
CA ILE A 69 19.24 7.04 -7.86
C ILE A 69 18.51 8.22 -8.53
N LEU A 70 17.72 8.97 -7.76
CA LEU A 70 16.83 10.02 -8.26
C LEU A 70 17.53 11.37 -8.42
N ASN A 71 18.73 11.53 -7.84
CA ASN A 71 19.43 12.82 -7.70
C ASN A 71 18.61 13.92 -7.01
N ARG A 72 17.59 13.53 -6.23
CA ARG A 72 16.70 14.41 -5.45
C ARG A 72 16.05 13.62 -4.31
N SER A 73 15.45 14.34 -3.35
CA SER A 73 14.71 13.70 -2.26
C SER A 73 13.34 13.22 -2.73
N PRO A 74 12.89 11.99 -2.40
CA PRO A 74 11.55 11.49 -2.72
C PRO A 74 10.50 11.99 -1.72
N ASP A 75 10.44 13.32 -1.52
CA ASP A 75 9.57 13.92 -0.51
C ASP A 75 8.09 13.90 -0.93
N THR A 76 7.81 13.92 -2.23
CA THR A 76 6.45 13.90 -2.77
C THR A 76 5.78 12.55 -2.52
N ALA A 77 6.50 11.45 -2.75
CA ALA A 77 6.04 10.09 -2.47
C ALA A 77 5.84 9.87 -0.97
N ASP A 78 6.76 10.35 -0.12
CA ASP A 78 6.60 10.30 1.34
C ASP A 78 5.36 11.11 1.78
N ALA A 79 5.11 12.28 1.17
CA ALA A 79 3.93 13.10 1.44
C ALA A 79 2.63 12.41 1.01
N LEU A 80 2.60 11.79 -0.17
CA LEU A 80 1.45 10.99 -0.59
C LEU A 80 1.21 9.82 0.37
N ALA A 81 2.26 9.10 0.77
CA ALA A 81 2.15 7.95 1.66
C ALA A 81 1.57 8.31 3.05
N LEU A 82 1.75 9.55 3.54
CA LEU A 82 1.13 10.02 4.78
C LEU A 82 -0.40 9.97 4.74
N THR A 83 -1.01 10.13 3.56
CA THR A 83 -2.47 10.01 3.39
C THR A 83 -2.97 8.58 3.60
N PHE A 84 -2.07 7.60 3.66
CA PHE A 84 -2.33 6.17 3.87
C PHE A 84 -1.79 5.65 5.22
N CYS A 85 -1.62 6.54 6.21
CA CYS A 85 -1.09 6.21 7.54
C CYS A 85 -1.99 5.27 8.34
N GLU A 86 -3.30 5.47 8.24
CA GLU A 86 -4.29 4.57 8.80
C GLU A 86 -4.72 3.56 7.73
N GLU A 87 -4.98 2.32 8.14
CA GLU A 87 -5.45 1.31 7.20
C GLU A 87 -6.87 1.69 6.74
N ASP A 88 -7.02 1.85 5.42
CA ASP A 88 -8.28 2.25 4.80
C ASP A 88 -9.34 1.16 5.00
N ARG A 89 -10.20 1.32 6.02
CA ARG A 89 -11.38 0.44 6.21
C ARG A 89 -12.42 0.60 5.11
N MET A 90 -12.20 1.52 4.16
CA MET A 90 -13.18 1.93 3.16
C MET A 90 -13.32 0.94 1.98
N PHE A 91 -12.45 -0.05 1.86
CA PHE A 91 -12.50 -1.05 0.80
C PHE A 91 -12.43 -2.49 1.33
N GLU A 92 -13.11 -2.79 2.44
CA GLU A 92 -13.68 -4.13 2.51
C GLU A 92 -14.66 -4.24 1.34
N LYS A 93 -14.23 -4.93 0.27
CA LYS A 93 -15.16 -5.43 -0.73
C LYS A 93 -16.26 -6.14 0.06
N ARG A 94 -17.43 -5.52 0.15
CA ARG A 94 -18.69 -6.17 0.53
C ARG A 94 -19.07 -7.15 -0.58
N ILE A 95 -18.18 -8.10 -0.88
CA ILE A 95 -18.50 -9.29 -1.65
C ILE A 95 -19.30 -10.13 -0.67
N ASN A 96 -20.63 -9.95 -0.71
CA ASN A 96 -21.52 -10.87 -0.05
C ASN A 96 -21.47 -12.19 -0.86
N LYS A 97 -20.56 -13.09 -0.46
CA LYS A 97 -20.39 -14.41 -1.10
C LYS A 97 -21.72 -15.17 -1.20
N LYS A 98 -22.61 -15.00 -0.21
CA LYS A 98 -23.95 -15.60 -0.23
C LYS A 98 -24.79 -15.02 -1.36
N GLN A 99 -24.78 -13.71 -1.55
CA GLN A 99 -25.53 -13.01 -2.61
C GLN A 99 -25.00 -13.35 -4.00
N ILE A 100 -23.68 -13.43 -4.19
CA ILE A 100 -23.08 -13.89 -5.46
C ILE A 100 -23.46 -15.34 -5.75
N ARG A 101 -23.36 -16.23 -4.75
CA ARG A 101 -23.73 -17.64 -4.91
C ARG A 101 -25.22 -17.80 -5.26
N GLN A 102 -26.09 -17.00 -4.64
CA GLN A 102 -27.52 -16.95 -4.96
C GLN A 102 -27.78 -16.49 -6.40
N TYR A 103 -27.10 -15.42 -6.84
CA TYR A 103 -27.21 -14.92 -8.20
C TYR A 103 -26.73 -15.95 -9.23
N VAL A 104 -25.55 -16.55 -9.03
CA VAL A 104 -25.00 -17.61 -9.89
C VAL A 104 -25.99 -18.77 -10.00
N ARG A 105 -26.53 -19.25 -8.87
CA ARG A 105 -27.54 -20.33 -8.86
C ARG A 105 -28.80 -19.96 -9.62
N SER A 106 -29.25 -18.70 -9.53
CA SER A 106 -30.46 -18.23 -10.22
C SER A 106 -30.31 -18.08 -11.73
N VAL A 107 -29.08 -17.84 -12.22
CA VAL A 107 -28.80 -17.56 -13.64
C VAL A 107 -28.26 -18.79 -14.37
N LEU A 108 -27.46 -19.61 -13.69
CA LEU A 108 -26.69 -20.70 -14.30
C LEU A 108 -27.07 -22.10 -13.76
N GLY A 109 -27.97 -22.20 -12.78
CA GLY A 109 -28.23 -23.45 -12.06
C GLY A 109 -27.17 -23.75 -11.00
N ASP A 110 -27.34 -24.82 -10.22
CA ASP A 110 -26.31 -25.24 -9.27
C ASP A 110 -25.15 -25.85 -10.09
N PRO A 111 -23.91 -25.36 -9.98
CA PRO A 111 -22.79 -25.88 -10.77
C PRO A 111 -22.36 -27.31 -10.37
N ASP A 112 -22.96 -27.86 -9.32
CA ASP A 112 -22.72 -29.21 -8.79
C ASP A 112 -23.82 -30.22 -9.19
N ASP A 113 -24.82 -29.80 -10.00
CA ASP A 113 -25.87 -30.66 -10.59
C ASP A 113 -25.46 -31.26 -11.95
#